data_AF-A0A535QUN9-F1
#
_entry.id   AF-A0A535QUN9-F1
#
_cell.length_a   1.000
_cell.length_b   1.000
_cell.length_c   1.000
_cell.angle_alpha   90.00
_cell.angle_beta   90.00
_cell.angle_gamma   90.00
#
_symmetry.space_group_name_H-M   'P 1'
#
loop_
_entity.id
_entity.type
_entity.pdbx_description
1 polymer ?
#
loop_
_entity_poly.entity_id
_entity_poly.type
_entity_poly.pdbx_seq_one_letter_code
_entity_poly.pdbx_strand_id
1 'polypeptide(L)'
;MNPHPTLPQRGRELDDVAAMDYEAAAAELERTVALLGKEQEDLAESVRTFERGLALARRCARLLDDAERRLNELAPAVERTAGP
;
A
#
# COMPACT_ATOMS: atom_id res chain seq x y z
N MET A 1 5.03 -5.30 28.95
CA MET A 1 5.86 -5.63 27.77
C MET A 1 4.95 -6.36 26.80
N ASN A 2 4.52 -5.70 25.73
CA ASN A 2 3.69 -6.36 24.72
C ASN A 2 4.56 -7.38 23.95
N PRO A 3 4.09 -8.60 23.69
CA PRO A 3 4.85 -9.57 22.92
C PRO A 3 5.01 -9.07 21.47
N HIS A 4 6.26 -8.89 21.02
CA HIS A 4 6.51 -8.50 19.64
C HIS A 4 6.29 -9.67 18.68
N PRO A 5 5.66 -9.45 17.52
CA PRO A 5 5.54 -10.47 16.49
C PRO A 5 6.92 -10.85 15.94
N THR A 6 7.08 -12.15 15.71
CA THR A 6 8.26 -12.81 15.15
C THR A 6 8.39 -12.57 13.65
N LEU A 7 9.59 -12.76 13.09
CA LEU A 7 9.86 -12.60 11.65
C LEU A 7 8.88 -13.37 10.74
N PRO A 8 8.50 -14.64 11.02
CA PRO A 8 7.52 -15.35 10.20
C PRO A 8 6.13 -14.73 10.21
N GLN A 9 5.72 -14.08 11.31
CA GLN A 9 4.43 -13.41 11.41
C GLN A 9 4.42 -12.14 10.57
N ARG A 10 5.53 -11.39 10.55
CA ARG A 10 5.68 -10.20 9.69
C ARG A 10 5.67 -10.55 8.21
N GLY A 11 6.29 -11.67 7.82
CA GLY A 11 6.25 -12.14 6.43
C GLY A 11 4.81 -12.38 5.94
N ARG A 12 4.01 -13.13 6.71
CA ARG A 12 2.59 -13.38 6.37
C ARG A 12 1.78 -12.10 6.28
N GLU A 13 2.03 -11.15 7.18
CA GLU A 13 1.34 -9.87 7.19
C GLU A 13 1.61 -9.05 5.91
N LEU A 14 2.82 -9.13 5.36
CA LEU A 14 3.18 -8.51 4.09
C LEU A 14 2.59 -9.26 2.89
N ASP A 15 2.49 -10.58 2.97
CA ASP A 15 1.81 -11.40 1.95
C ASP A 15 0.31 -11.04 1.87
N ASP A 16 -0.33 -10.82 3.03
CA ASP A 16 -1.74 -10.38 3.09
C ASP A 16 -1.93 -9.02 2.41
N VAL A 17 -1.03 -8.06 2.64
CA VAL A 17 -1.02 -6.77 1.94
C VAL A 17 -0.88 -6.95 0.42
N ALA A 18 -0.06 -7.91 -0.01
CA ALA A 18 0.11 -8.21 -1.43
C ALA A 18 -1.13 -8.85 -2.08
N ALA A 19 -2.12 -9.30 -1.31
CA ALA A 19 -3.39 -9.83 -1.82
C ALA A 19 -4.52 -8.79 -1.88
N MET A 20 -4.39 -7.64 -1.21
CA MET A 20 -5.45 -6.62 -1.12
C MET A 20 -5.77 -5.93 -2.45
N ASP A 21 -7.03 -5.61 -2.70
CA ASP A 21 -7.41 -4.67 -3.76
C ASP A 21 -7.10 -3.22 -3.37
N TYR A 22 -7.38 -2.27 -4.28
CA TYR A 22 -7.01 -0.87 -4.08
C TYR A 22 -7.73 -0.26 -2.88
N GLU A 23 -9.04 -0.44 -2.78
CA GLU A 23 -9.86 0.15 -1.72
C GLU A 23 -9.47 -0.40 -0.34
N ALA A 24 -9.26 -1.72 -0.24
CA ALA A 24 -8.80 -2.34 1.00
C ALA A 24 -7.41 -1.85 1.41
N ALA A 25 -6.47 -1.79 0.46
CA ALA A 25 -5.11 -1.33 0.72
C ALA A 25 -5.07 0.16 1.12
N ALA A 26 -5.86 1.01 0.46
CA ALA A 26 -5.95 2.43 0.77
C ALA A 26 -6.55 2.66 2.17
N ALA A 27 -7.67 2.01 2.48
CA ALA A 27 -8.31 2.14 3.79
C ALA A 27 -7.41 1.63 4.93
N GLU A 28 -6.65 0.56 4.70
CA GLU A 28 -5.69 0.05 5.67
C GLU A 28 -4.46 0.96 5.82
N LEU A 29 -4.00 1.60 4.73
CA LEU A 29 -2.93 2.58 4.77
C LEU A 29 -3.32 3.78 5.64
N GLU A 30 -4.53 4.31 5.48
CA GLU A 30 -5.06 5.42 6.29
C GLU A 30 -5.09 5.06 7.78
N ARG A 31 -5.58 3.85 8.11
CA ARG A 31 -5.55 3.33 9.49
C ARG A 31 -4.13 3.22 10.04
N THR A 32 -3.21 2.72 9.23
CA THR A 32 -1.79 2.54 9.60
C THR A 32 -1.12 3.88 9.87
N VAL A 33 -1.36 4.89 9.03
CA VAL A 33 -0.86 6.26 9.22
C VAL A 33 -1.44 6.90 10.47
N ALA A 34 -2.73 6.68 10.77
CA ALA A 34 -3.36 7.18 11.99
C ALA A 34 -2.79 6.56 13.28
N LEU A 35 -2.17 5.38 13.20
CA LEU A 35 -1.48 4.74 14.31
C LEU A 35 -0.07 5.33 14.54
N LEU A 36 0.64 5.69 13.47
CA LEU A 36 2.03 6.19 13.47
C LEU A 36 2.28 7.54 14.17
N GLY A 37 1.31 8.12 14.86
CA GLY A 37 1.43 9.40 15.56
C GLY A 37 1.01 9.36 17.02
N LYS A 38 0.72 8.18 17.57
CA LYS A 38 0.26 8.03 18.96
C LYS A 38 1.45 7.86 19.89
N GLU A 39 1.55 8.70 20.92
CA GLU A 39 2.65 8.74 21.90
C GLU A 39 2.87 7.45 22.72
N GLN A 40 2.06 6.40 22.50
CA GLN A 40 2.02 5.18 23.31
C GLN A 40 2.56 3.92 22.60
N GLU A 41 3.08 4.02 21.38
CA GLU A 41 3.74 2.88 20.73
C GLU A 41 5.20 2.74 21.18
N ASP A 42 5.63 1.51 21.46
CA ASP A 42 7.06 1.24 21.62
C ASP A 42 7.78 1.26 20.27
N LEU A 43 9.11 1.43 20.28
CA LEU A 43 9.90 1.58 19.06
C LEU A 43 9.72 0.41 18.07
N ALA A 44 9.65 -0.83 18.57
CA ALA A 44 9.55 -2.00 17.71
C ALA A 44 8.16 -2.10 17.06
N GLU A 45 7.12 -1.68 17.77
CA GLU A 45 5.76 -1.53 17.27
C GLU A 45 5.69 -0.42 16.21
N SER A 46 6.26 0.76 16.46
CA SER A 46 6.30 1.84 15.48
C SER A 46 7.05 1.46 14.20
N VAL A 47 8.17 0.75 14.31
CA VAL A 47 8.91 0.24 13.13
C VAL A 47 8.05 -0.74 12.33
N ARG A 48 7.35 -1.67 13.00
CA ARG A 48 6.45 -2.61 12.33
C ARG A 48 5.29 -1.91 11.62
N THR A 49 4.64 -0.96 12.31
CA THR A 49 3.55 -0.17 11.73
C THR A 49 4.03 0.62 10.52
N PHE A 50 5.26 1.16 10.58
CA PHE A 50 5.89 1.83 9.44
C PHE A 50 6.18 0.89 8.27
N GLU A 51 6.75 -0.29 8.52
CA GLU A 51 7.02 -1.31 7.49
C GLU A 51 5.73 -1.74 6.77
N ARG A 52 4.66 -1.99 7.53
CA ARG A 52 3.32 -2.29 6.98
C ARG A 52 2.81 -1.13 6.13
N GLY A 53 2.91 0.11 6.62
CA GLY A 53 2.48 1.31 5.90
C GLY A 53 3.21 1.47 4.56
N LEU A 54 4.52 1.23 4.53
CA LEU A 54 5.29 1.26 3.30
C LEU A 54 4.85 0.18 2.31
N ALA A 55 4.56 -1.03 2.79
CA ALA A 55 4.07 -2.11 1.94
C ALA A 55 2.70 -1.79 1.32
N LEU A 56 1.78 -1.22 2.11
CA LEU A 56 0.47 -0.77 1.64
C LEU A 56 0.59 0.33 0.58
N ALA A 57 1.41 1.35 0.82
CA ALA A 57 1.65 2.41 -0.15
C ALA A 57 2.20 1.86 -1.49
N ARG A 58 3.15 0.93 -1.42
CA ARG A 58 3.70 0.25 -2.62
C ARG A 58 2.64 -0.61 -3.32
N ARG A 59 1.70 -1.22 -2.60
CA ARG A 59 0.59 -1.97 -3.19
C ARG A 59 -0.35 -1.04 -3.95
N CYS A 60 -0.77 0.06 -3.33
CA CYS A 60 -1.64 1.05 -3.98
C CYS A 60 -1.01 1.60 -5.26
N ALA A 61 0.28 2.00 -5.20
CA ALA A 61 0.99 2.50 -6.37
C ALA A 61 0.99 1.47 -7.52
N ARG A 62 1.34 0.20 -7.24
CA ARG A 62 1.33 -0.86 -8.26
C ARG A 62 -0.05 -1.05 -8.88
N LEU A 63 -1.11 -1.05 -8.09
CA LEU A 63 -2.48 -1.23 -8.61
C LEU A 63 -2.89 -0.08 -9.54
N LEU A 64 -2.49 1.16 -9.21
CA LEU A 64 -2.73 2.32 -10.07
C LEU A 64 -1.89 2.25 -11.35
N ASP A 65 -0.60 1.91 -11.25
CA ASP A 65 0.26 1.73 -12.41
C ASP A 65 -0.28 0.63 -13.35
N ASP A 66 -0.80 -0.47 -12.80
CA ASP A 66 -1.39 -1.56 -13.56
C ASP A 66 -2.67 -1.11 -14.27
N ALA A 67 -3.51 -0.32 -13.59
CA ALA A 67 -4.71 0.27 -14.18
C ALA A 67 -4.35 1.24 -15.32
N GLU A 68 -3.36 2.11 -15.13
CA GLU A 68 -2.89 3.05 -16.15
C GLU A 68 -2.34 2.31 -17.38
N ARG A 69 -1.50 1.28 -17.18
CA ARG A 69 -0.98 0.48 -18.30
C ARG A 69 -2.11 -0.17 -19.10
N ARG A 70 -3.12 -0.71 -18.42
CA ARG A 70 -4.29 -1.29 -19.08
C ARG A 70 -5.08 -0.25 -19.87
N LEU A 71 -5.22 0.97 -19.37
CA LEU A 71 -5.85 2.06 -20.12
C LEU A 71 -5.04 2.43 -21.37
N ASN A 72 -3.71 2.49 -21.25
CA ASN A 72 -2.81 2.79 -22.38
C ASN A 72 -2.83 1.70 -23.46
N GLU A 73 -2.99 0.42 -23.10
CA GLU A 73 -3.14 -0.68 -24.06
C GLU A 73 -4.50 -0.68 -24.77
N LEU A 74 -5.55 -0.22 -24.08
CA LEU A 74 -6.91 -0.15 -24.62
C LEU A 74 -7.18 1.12 -25.41
N ALA A 75 -6.35 2.16 -25.23
CA ALA A 75 -6.40 3.32 -26.08
C ALA A 75 -6.08 2.87 -27.52
N PRO A 76 -7.00 3.01 -28.49
CA PRO A 76 -6.56 3.10 -29.88
C PRO A 76 -5.55 4.26 -29.95
N ALA A 77 -4.77 4.40 -31.02
CA ALA A 77 -4.09 5.66 -31.28
C ALA A 77 -5.18 6.77 -31.38
N VAL A 78 -5.64 7.28 -30.23
CA VAL A 78 -6.52 8.43 -30.12
C VAL A 78 -5.62 9.51 -30.63
N GLU A 79 -5.89 9.82 -31.89
CA GLU A 79 -5.17 10.75 -32.69
C GLU A 79 -4.82 11.94 -31.81
N ARG A 80 -3.55 12.33 -31.87
CA ARG A 80 -3.17 13.73 -31.80
C ARG A 80 -3.89 14.46 -32.94
N THR A 81 -5.21 14.52 -32.94
CA THR A 81 -5.97 15.47 -33.73
C THR A 81 -5.75 16.81 -33.06
N ALA A 82 -4.77 17.53 -33.63
CA ALA A 82 -4.74 18.98 -33.68
C ALA A 82 -6.16 19.57 -33.78
N GLY A 83 -6.49 20.73 -33.23
CA GLY A 83 -5.69 21.90 -32.84
C GLY A 83 -6.67 23.00 -32.37
N PRO A 84 -6.47 24.30 -32.65
CA PRO A 84 -5.30 25.00 -33.19
C PRO A 84 -4.36 25.53 -32.10
#